data_AF-A0A670Z585-F1
#
_entry.id   AF-A0A670Z585-F1
#
_cell.length_a   1.000
_cell.length_b   1.000
_cell.length_c   1.000
_cell.angle_alpha   90.00
_cell.angle_beta   90.00
_cell.angle_gamma   90.00
#
_symmetry.space_group_name_H-M   'P 1'
#
loop_
_entity.id
_entity.type
_entity.pdbx_description
1 polymer ?
#
loop_
_entity_poly.entity_id
_entity_poly.type
_entity_poly.pdbx_seq_one_letter_code
_entity_poly.pdbx_strand_id
1 'polypeptide(L)'
;MHETLSGYRKYFNQIVGFFVIEDHILHTSQGLVDRAYIDELWDMALSKTIAALRTHSSYCSDPDLVLDLKNLIVLFADTLQAYGFPVTQLFDLLLEIQDQYRETLLKKWAGAFRNILDLDNYSPISVADEEQYEKLVGQFPFHDAELEKQPFPRKFPFSELVPRVYNQIKEFIYACLKFSEDLHLSSTEVDDMIRKSTNLLLTRTLSSCFQNAIRKKNIGLTELVQIIINTTHLERSCRFLEEFITNITNVLPETVHTTKLYGTATFKDGRHAAEEEIYTNLNQKIDQFLQLADYDWMAAEAPPKASDYLVDLIAFLRSTFAVFTHLPVSLAWEARAGEGRPDLRAG
;
A
#
# COMPACT_ATOMS: atom_id res chain seq x y z
N MET A 1 -20.38 -15.94 -13.67
CA MET A 1 -18.95 -16.08 -13.31
C MET A 1 -18.61 -17.43 -12.65
N HIS A 2 -19.44 -18.03 -11.78
CA HIS A 2 -19.19 -19.42 -11.35
C HIS A 2 -19.34 -20.46 -12.49
N GLU A 3 -20.17 -20.18 -13.49
CA GLU A 3 -20.32 -21.05 -14.67
C GLU A 3 -19.02 -21.17 -15.47
N THR A 4 -18.21 -20.11 -15.59
CA THR A 4 -16.95 -20.14 -16.33
C THR A 4 -15.89 -21.00 -15.63
N LEU A 5 -15.81 -20.95 -14.29
CA LEU A 5 -14.84 -21.74 -13.51
C LEU A 5 -15.16 -23.24 -13.54
N SER A 6 -16.46 -23.59 -13.46
CA SER A 6 -16.92 -24.96 -13.68
C SER A 6 -16.66 -25.44 -15.11
N GLY A 7 -16.75 -24.53 -16.08
CA GLY A 7 -16.39 -24.75 -17.48
C GLY A 7 -14.90 -25.08 -17.64
N TYR A 8 -14.02 -24.29 -17.02
CA TYR A 8 -12.57 -24.57 -17.01
C TYR A 8 -12.23 -25.91 -16.39
N ARG A 9 -12.84 -26.24 -15.25
CA ARG A 9 -12.62 -27.53 -14.61
C ARG A 9 -13.00 -28.69 -15.53
N LYS A 10 -14.15 -28.60 -16.21
CA LYS A 10 -14.57 -29.61 -17.19
C LYS A 10 -13.64 -29.66 -18.39
N TYR A 11 -13.24 -28.51 -18.90
CA TYR A 11 -12.35 -28.39 -20.06
C TYR A 11 -10.96 -29.00 -19.78
N PHE A 12 -10.33 -28.62 -18.66
CA PHE A 12 -9.05 -29.21 -18.24
C PHE A 12 -9.17 -30.71 -18.00
N ASN A 13 -10.23 -31.17 -17.32
CA ASN A 13 -10.44 -32.60 -17.08
C ASN A 13 -10.64 -33.38 -18.39
N GLN A 14 -11.29 -32.80 -19.41
CA GLN A 14 -11.43 -33.42 -20.72
C GLN A 14 -10.09 -33.55 -21.44
N ILE A 15 -9.26 -32.50 -21.39
CA ILE A 15 -7.91 -32.53 -21.97
C ILE A 15 -7.06 -33.58 -21.27
N VAL A 16 -6.99 -33.55 -19.94
CA VAL A 16 -6.25 -34.56 -19.16
C VAL A 16 -6.77 -35.97 -19.48
N GLY A 17 -8.08 -36.17 -19.47
CA GLY A 17 -8.68 -37.47 -19.79
C GLY A 17 -8.28 -37.99 -21.18
N PHE A 18 -8.25 -37.11 -22.18
CA PHE A 18 -7.79 -37.47 -23.53
C PHE A 18 -6.31 -37.89 -23.53
N PHE A 19 -5.42 -37.06 -22.99
CA PHE A 19 -3.97 -37.33 -23.00
C PHE A 19 -3.58 -38.55 -22.13
N VAL A 20 -4.29 -38.81 -21.03
CA VAL A 20 -4.07 -40.00 -20.20
C VAL A 20 -4.45 -41.28 -20.95
N ILE A 21 -5.55 -41.26 -21.72
CA ILE A 21 -5.96 -42.40 -22.53
C ILE A 21 -4.96 -42.64 -23.65
N GLU A 22 -4.54 -41.59 -24.37
CA GLU A 22 -3.54 -41.70 -25.43
C GLU A 22 -2.18 -42.20 -24.91
N ASP A 23 -1.73 -41.72 -23.75
CA ASP A 23 -0.51 -42.21 -23.10
C ASP A 23 -0.63 -43.69 -22.71
N HIS A 24 -1.79 -44.11 -22.20
CA HIS A 24 -2.03 -45.52 -21.88
C HIS A 24 -2.05 -46.40 -23.13
N ILE A 25 -2.60 -45.92 -24.24
CA ILE A 25 -2.62 -46.61 -25.54
C ILE A 25 -1.20 -46.71 -26.10
N LEU A 26 -0.38 -45.67 -25.99
CA LEU A 26 1.02 -45.68 -26.38
C LEU A 26 1.81 -46.78 -25.66
N HIS A 27 1.59 -46.94 -24.36
CA HIS A 27 2.29 -47.94 -23.55
C HIS A 27 1.74 -49.36 -23.73
N THR A 28 0.46 -49.51 -24.12
CA THR A 28 -0.22 -50.82 -24.20
C THR A 28 -0.26 -51.38 -25.62
N SER A 29 -0.22 -50.54 -26.65
CA SER A 29 -0.32 -50.95 -28.06
C SER A 29 0.97 -50.66 -28.83
N GLN A 30 1.52 -51.67 -29.51
CA GLN A 30 2.68 -51.47 -30.38
C GLN A 30 2.22 -50.94 -31.75
N GLY A 31 2.56 -49.69 -32.08
CA GLY A 31 2.51 -49.13 -33.43
C GLY A 31 1.20 -48.46 -33.86
N LEU A 32 0.24 -48.23 -32.96
CA LEU A 32 -0.98 -47.46 -33.27
C LEU A 32 -0.81 -45.95 -33.06
N VAL A 33 0.05 -45.56 -32.13
CA VAL A 33 0.32 -44.16 -31.79
C VAL A 33 1.83 -44.00 -31.61
N ASP A 34 2.39 -42.97 -32.24
CA ASP A 34 3.80 -42.62 -32.10
C ASP A 34 3.97 -41.46 -31.12
N ARG A 35 5.08 -41.45 -30.38
CA ARG A 35 5.38 -40.39 -29.41
C ARG A 35 5.39 -38.99 -30.04
N ALA A 36 5.92 -38.87 -31.27
CA ALA A 36 5.94 -37.62 -32.02
C ALA A 36 4.53 -37.07 -32.33
N TYR A 37 3.56 -37.94 -32.58
CA TYR A 37 2.17 -37.54 -32.83
C TYR A 37 1.50 -36.98 -31.56
N ILE A 38 1.73 -37.63 -30.41
CA ILE A 38 1.24 -37.16 -29.11
C ILE A 38 1.86 -35.80 -28.77
N ASP A 39 3.17 -35.63 -29.01
CA ASP A 39 3.86 -34.36 -28.75
C ASP A 39 3.29 -33.21 -29.61
N GLU A 40 3.03 -33.44 -30.91
CA GLU A 40 2.38 -32.44 -31.79
C GLU A 40 0.95 -32.09 -31.35
N LEU A 41 0.16 -33.10 -30.95
CA LEU A 41 -1.18 -32.89 -30.41
C LEU A 41 -1.14 -32.10 -29.12
N TRP A 42 -0.18 -32.39 -28.23
CA TRP A 42 0.02 -31.67 -27.00
C TRP A 42 0.36 -30.21 -27.25
N ASP A 43 1.32 -29.92 -28.13
CA ASP A 43 1.68 -28.53 -28.47
C ASP A 43 0.49 -27.76 -29.04
N MET A 44 -0.33 -28.38 -29.89
CA MET A 44 -1.54 -27.74 -30.43
C MET A 44 -2.60 -27.50 -29.34
N ALA A 45 -2.82 -28.47 -28.46
CA ALA A 45 -3.79 -28.36 -27.37
C ALA A 45 -3.35 -27.31 -26.34
N LEU A 46 -2.06 -27.31 -25.98
CA LEU A 46 -1.42 -26.38 -25.07
C LEU A 46 -1.52 -24.95 -25.61
N SER A 47 -1.16 -24.73 -26.88
CA SER A 47 -1.27 -23.42 -27.53
C SER A 47 -2.70 -22.86 -27.49
N LYS A 48 -3.70 -23.69 -27.82
CA LYS A 48 -5.13 -23.29 -27.76
C LYS A 48 -5.59 -23.01 -26.33
N THR A 49 -5.15 -23.83 -25.38
CA THR A 49 -5.47 -23.68 -23.96
C THR A 49 -4.91 -22.37 -23.40
N ILE A 50 -3.64 -22.07 -23.68
CA ILE A 50 -3.00 -20.82 -23.29
C ILE A 50 -3.72 -19.62 -23.90
N ALA A 51 -4.05 -19.66 -25.20
CA ALA A 51 -4.78 -18.57 -25.85
C ALA A 51 -6.17 -18.32 -25.21
N ALA A 52 -6.90 -19.40 -24.89
CA ALA A 52 -8.20 -19.31 -24.22
C ALA A 52 -8.09 -18.74 -22.80
N LEU A 53 -7.06 -19.16 -22.06
CA LEU A 53 -6.78 -18.68 -20.70
C LEU A 53 -6.35 -17.21 -20.68
N ARG A 54 -5.40 -16.80 -21.54
CA ARG A 54 -4.98 -15.38 -21.66
C ARG A 54 -6.15 -14.46 -21.96
N THR A 55 -7.04 -14.88 -22.86
CA THR A 55 -8.21 -14.07 -23.23
C THR A 55 -9.10 -13.85 -22.01
N HIS A 56 -9.43 -14.90 -21.26
CA HIS A 56 -10.35 -14.78 -20.13
C HIS A 56 -9.71 -14.24 -18.86
N SER A 57 -8.43 -14.51 -18.61
CA SER A 57 -7.71 -13.94 -17.48
C SER A 57 -7.77 -12.43 -17.58
N SER A 58 -7.55 -11.85 -18.77
CA SER A 58 -7.55 -10.39 -19.02
C SER A 58 -8.84 -9.66 -18.60
N TYR A 59 -9.99 -10.34 -18.65
CA TYR A 59 -11.28 -9.77 -18.25
C TYR A 59 -11.62 -10.01 -16.78
N CYS A 60 -10.87 -10.87 -16.09
CA CYS A 60 -11.10 -11.16 -14.69
C CYS A 60 -10.61 -9.99 -13.83
N SER A 61 -11.55 -9.35 -13.13
CA SER A 61 -11.28 -8.24 -12.20
C SER A 61 -11.47 -8.64 -10.74
N ASP A 62 -11.77 -9.91 -10.48
CA ASP A 62 -11.98 -10.43 -9.12
C ASP A 62 -10.74 -11.22 -8.67
N PRO A 63 -10.01 -10.75 -7.63
CA PRO A 63 -8.84 -11.45 -7.10
C PRO A 63 -9.12 -12.91 -6.71
N ASP A 64 -10.30 -13.21 -6.15
CA ASP A 64 -10.59 -14.55 -5.66
C ASP A 64 -10.78 -15.53 -6.82
N LEU A 65 -11.43 -15.09 -7.91
CA LEU A 65 -11.58 -15.89 -9.13
C LEU A 65 -10.23 -16.13 -9.84
N VAL A 66 -9.32 -15.16 -9.79
CA VAL A 66 -7.97 -15.33 -10.36
C VAL A 66 -7.17 -16.38 -9.57
N LEU A 67 -7.30 -16.39 -8.24
CA LEU A 67 -6.69 -17.43 -7.39
C LEU A 67 -7.26 -18.82 -7.68
N ASP A 68 -8.59 -18.93 -7.79
CA ASP A 68 -9.24 -20.20 -8.13
C ASP A 68 -8.80 -20.71 -9.51
N LEU A 69 -8.67 -19.81 -10.50
CA LEU A 69 -8.15 -20.14 -11.82
C LEU A 69 -6.68 -20.59 -11.76
N LYS A 70 -5.84 -19.89 -10.99
CA LYS A 70 -4.44 -20.29 -10.75
C LYS A 70 -4.36 -21.69 -10.17
N ASN A 71 -5.16 -22.02 -9.15
CA ASN A 71 -5.16 -23.34 -8.53
C ASN A 71 -5.58 -24.44 -9.50
N LEU A 72 -6.54 -24.16 -10.39
CA LEU A 72 -6.94 -25.09 -11.45
C LEU A 72 -5.81 -25.32 -12.48
N ILE A 73 -5.10 -24.26 -12.88
CA ILE A 73 -3.99 -24.35 -13.84
C ILE A 73 -2.81 -25.12 -13.22
N VAL A 74 -2.47 -24.85 -11.96
CA VAL A 74 -1.41 -25.59 -11.25
C VAL A 74 -1.76 -27.07 -11.16
N LEU A 75 -2.97 -27.43 -10.74
CA LEU A 75 -3.40 -28.82 -10.68
C LEU A 75 -3.34 -29.50 -12.07
N PHE A 76 -3.75 -28.78 -13.11
CA PHE A 76 -3.66 -29.24 -14.50
C PHE A 76 -2.22 -29.48 -14.93
N ALA A 77 -1.31 -28.55 -14.62
CA ALA A 77 0.11 -28.65 -14.93
C ALA A 77 0.78 -29.81 -14.17
N ASP A 78 0.59 -29.91 -12.85
CA ASP A 78 1.18 -30.97 -12.02
C ASP A 78 0.69 -32.35 -12.45
N THR A 79 -0.60 -32.47 -12.80
CA THR A 79 -1.17 -33.74 -13.29
C THR A 79 -0.49 -34.19 -14.58
N LEU A 80 -0.33 -33.29 -15.55
CA LEU A 80 0.28 -33.63 -16.84
C LEU A 80 1.80 -33.82 -16.76
N GLN A 81 2.46 -33.09 -15.87
CA GLN A 81 3.87 -33.28 -15.56
C GLN A 81 4.15 -34.69 -15.02
N ALA A 82 3.23 -35.26 -14.23
CA ALA A 82 3.34 -36.63 -13.73
C ALA A 82 3.32 -37.69 -14.86
N TYR A 83 2.68 -37.39 -15.99
CA TYR A 83 2.70 -38.24 -17.21
C TYR A 83 3.89 -37.92 -18.14
N GLY A 84 4.74 -36.97 -17.78
CA GLY A 84 5.95 -36.63 -18.53
C GLY A 84 5.75 -35.60 -19.66
N PHE A 85 4.60 -34.91 -19.71
CA PHE A 85 4.37 -33.84 -20.68
C PHE A 85 5.09 -32.53 -20.27
N PRO A 86 5.61 -31.76 -21.24
CA PRO A 86 6.22 -30.46 -20.96
C PRO A 86 5.16 -29.41 -20.60
N VAL A 87 5.26 -28.85 -19.39
CA VAL A 87 4.29 -27.88 -18.83
C VAL A 87 4.88 -26.48 -18.59
N THR A 88 6.11 -26.21 -19.03
CA THR A 88 6.81 -24.93 -18.80
C THR A 88 5.99 -23.72 -19.25
N GLN A 89 5.33 -23.80 -20.41
CA GLN A 89 4.50 -22.71 -20.94
C GLN A 89 3.28 -22.38 -20.05
N LEU A 90 2.80 -23.34 -19.25
CA LEU A 90 1.70 -23.10 -18.28
C LEU A 90 2.21 -22.28 -17.08
N PHE A 91 3.45 -22.54 -16.64
CA PHE A 91 4.07 -21.75 -15.58
C PHE A 91 4.41 -20.34 -16.05
N ASP A 92 4.87 -20.17 -17.29
CA ASP A 92 5.07 -18.84 -17.89
C ASP A 92 3.75 -18.05 -17.93
N LEU A 93 2.64 -18.70 -18.30
CA LEU A 93 1.31 -18.10 -18.26
C LEU A 93 0.88 -17.74 -16.82
N LEU A 94 1.19 -18.57 -15.83
CA LEU A 94 0.89 -18.27 -14.42
C LEU A 94 1.63 -17.02 -13.93
N LEU A 95 2.86 -16.79 -14.39
CA LEU A 95 3.62 -15.57 -14.11
C LEU A 95 2.98 -14.34 -14.81
N GLU A 96 2.47 -14.48 -16.04
CA GLU A 96 1.70 -13.40 -16.69
C GLU A 96 0.40 -13.08 -15.92
N ILE A 97 -0.30 -14.11 -15.44
CA ILE A 97 -1.52 -13.95 -14.62
C ILE A 97 -1.18 -13.30 -13.27
N GLN A 98 0.00 -13.56 -12.71
CA GLN A 98 0.48 -12.93 -11.48
C GLN A 98 0.55 -11.41 -11.60
N ASP A 99 1.09 -10.91 -12.70
CA ASP A 99 1.19 -9.47 -12.95
C ASP A 99 -0.20 -8.82 -13.02
N GLN A 100 -1.14 -9.50 -13.66
CA GLN A 100 -2.53 -9.05 -13.72
C GLN A 100 -3.23 -9.10 -12.35
N TYR A 101 -3.01 -10.17 -11.59
CA TYR A 101 -3.52 -10.31 -10.23
C TYR A 101 -3.02 -9.18 -9.33
N ARG A 102 -1.72 -8.87 -9.41
CA ARG A 102 -1.10 -7.75 -8.69
C ARG A 102 -1.76 -6.42 -9.03
N GLU A 103 -1.97 -6.12 -10.31
CA GLU A 103 -2.65 -4.89 -10.73
C GLU A 103 -4.10 -4.80 -10.22
N THR A 104 -4.81 -5.93 -10.21
CA THR A 104 -6.19 -6.01 -9.70
C THR A 104 -6.23 -5.80 -8.19
N LEU A 105 -5.30 -6.42 -7.45
CA LEU A 105 -5.14 -6.18 -6.01
C LEU A 105 -4.83 -4.71 -5.72
N LEU A 106 -3.90 -4.09 -6.45
CA LEU A 106 -3.56 -2.68 -6.24
C LEU A 106 -4.78 -1.77 -6.42
N LYS A 107 -5.66 -2.04 -7.38
CA LYS A 107 -6.92 -1.29 -7.56
C LYS A 107 -7.88 -1.48 -6.39
N LYS A 108 -8.06 -2.72 -5.91
CA LYS A 108 -8.92 -3.04 -4.74
C LYS A 108 -8.41 -2.31 -3.50
N TRP A 109 -7.10 -2.35 -3.25
CA TRP A 109 -6.47 -1.70 -2.11
C TRP A 109 -6.44 -0.17 -2.23
N ALA A 110 -6.35 0.39 -3.43
CA ALA A 110 -6.53 1.82 -3.65
C ALA A 110 -7.90 2.31 -3.15
N GLY A 111 -8.96 1.54 -3.44
CA GLY A 111 -10.31 1.81 -2.94
C GLY A 111 -10.39 1.70 -1.43
N ALA A 112 -9.80 0.66 -0.85
CA ALA A 112 -9.77 0.48 0.61
C ALA A 112 -9.03 1.62 1.33
N PHE A 113 -7.87 2.04 0.85
CA PHE A 113 -7.13 3.16 1.42
C PHE A 113 -7.88 4.48 1.30
N ARG A 114 -8.53 4.73 0.15
CA ARG A 114 -9.37 5.91 -0.03
C ARG A 114 -10.52 5.94 0.98
N ASN A 115 -11.20 4.82 1.16
CA ASN A 115 -12.29 4.71 2.14
C ASN A 115 -11.77 4.96 3.58
N ILE A 116 -10.57 4.46 3.91
CA ILE A 116 -9.96 4.72 5.24
C ILE A 116 -9.65 6.20 5.42
N LEU A 117 -9.06 6.86 4.41
CA LEU A 117 -8.76 8.30 4.43
C LEU A 117 -10.03 9.17 4.48
N ASP A 118 -11.11 8.72 3.84
CA ASP A 118 -12.38 9.46 3.80
C ASP A 118 -13.19 9.33 5.10
N LEU A 119 -13.04 8.21 5.81
CA LEU A 119 -13.73 7.94 7.09
C LEU A 119 -12.92 8.36 8.32
N ASP A 120 -11.63 8.68 8.16
CA ASP A 120 -10.78 9.07 9.28
C ASP A 120 -11.19 10.43 9.84
N ASN A 121 -11.14 10.55 11.16
CA ASN A 121 -11.46 11.79 11.86
C ASN A 121 -10.23 12.69 12.09
N TYR A 122 -9.05 12.25 11.63
CA TYR A 122 -7.76 12.93 11.79
C TYR A 122 -7.52 13.45 13.22
N SER A 123 -7.93 12.66 14.21
CA SER A 123 -7.75 12.97 15.63
C SER A 123 -6.91 11.91 16.34
N PRO A 124 -6.09 12.30 17.34
CA PRO A 124 -5.36 11.38 18.20
C PRO A 124 -6.26 10.30 18.84
N ILE A 125 -5.90 9.03 18.68
CA ILE A 125 -6.67 7.92 19.30
C ILE A 125 -6.57 8.03 20.81
N SER A 126 -7.70 8.06 21.51
CA SER A 126 -7.77 8.02 22.97
C SER A 126 -8.32 6.68 23.42
N VAL A 127 -7.54 5.92 24.19
CA VAL A 127 -7.98 4.64 24.78
C VAL A 127 -8.32 4.85 26.24
N ALA A 128 -9.52 4.42 26.64
CA ALA A 128 -10.02 4.55 28.01
C ALA A 128 -9.65 3.34 28.88
N ASP A 129 -9.45 2.18 28.28
CA ASP A 129 -9.26 0.90 28.97
C ASP A 129 -7.99 0.16 28.52
N GLU A 130 -7.47 -0.69 29.40
CA GLU A 130 -6.30 -1.54 29.12
C GLU A 130 -6.56 -2.56 28.00
N GLU A 131 -7.78 -3.10 27.90
CA GLU A 131 -8.17 -4.01 26.83
C GLU A 131 -8.13 -3.33 25.44
N GLN A 132 -8.52 -2.06 25.36
CA GLN A 132 -8.43 -1.28 24.11
C GLN A 132 -6.99 -0.97 23.75
N TYR A 133 -6.13 -0.74 24.76
CA TYR A 133 -4.70 -0.55 24.58
C TYR A 133 -4.04 -1.82 24.03
N GLU A 134 -4.27 -2.98 24.64
CA GLU A 134 -3.72 -4.26 24.18
C GLU A 134 -4.16 -4.58 22.75
N LYS A 135 -5.43 -4.36 22.42
CA LYS A 135 -5.95 -4.56 21.06
C LYS A 135 -5.26 -3.67 20.04
N LEU A 136 -4.99 -2.41 20.38
CA LEU A 136 -4.32 -1.46 19.49
C LEU A 136 -2.84 -1.82 19.31
N VAL A 137 -2.14 -2.18 20.39
CA VAL A 137 -0.73 -2.61 20.34
C VAL A 137 -0.59 -3.93 19.57
N GLY A 138 -1.57 -4.84 19.68
CA GLY A 138 -1.62 -6.07 18.89
C GLY A 138 -1.82 -5.83 17.38
N GLN A 139 -2.54 -4.76 17.01
CA GLN A 139 -2.73 -4.38 15.61
C GLN A 139 -1.57 -3.59 15.03
N PHE A 140 -0.96 -2.70 15.83
CA PHE A 140 0.12 -1.83 15.41
C PHE A 140 1.23 -1.85 16.46
N PRO A 141 2.46 -2.30 16.10
CA PRO A 141 3.57 -2.40 17.02
C PRO A 141 4.08 -0.99 17.39
N PHE A 142 3.47 -0.39 18.41
CA PHE A 142 3.87 0.90 18.97
C PHE A 142 4.20 0.75 20.44
N HIS A 143 5.45 1.04 20.79
CA HIS A 143 5.94 1.02 22.15
C HIS A 143 6.47 2.40 22.50
N ASP A 144 5.82 3.05 23.47
CA ASP A 144 6.24 4.34 23.98
C ASP A 144 6.23 4.28 25.52
N ALA A 145 7.45 4.32 26.09
CA ALA A 145 7.69 4.20 27.52
C ALA A 145 7.13 5.38 28.33
N GLU A 146 6.86 6.53 27.70
CA GLU A 146 6.19 7.65 28.35
C GLU A 146 4.68 7.47 28.35
N LEU A 147 4.11 6.89 27.29
CA LEU A 147 2.69 6.60 27.19
C LEU A 147 2.25 5.51 28.18
N GLU A 148 3.09 4.49 28.37
CA GLU A 148 2.86 3.39 29.31
C GLU A 148 2.83 3.84 30.78
N LYS A 149 3.47 4.97 31.10
CA LYS A 149 3.48 5.55 32.45
C LYS A 149 2.26 6.43 32.75
N GLN A 150 1.47 6.80 31.73
CA GLN A 150 0.31 7.67 31.92
C GLN A 150 -0.93 6.90 32.39
N PRO A 151 -1.72 7.48 33.32
CA PRO A 151 -3.02 6.93 33.70
C PRO A 151 -4.00 7.05 32.52
N PHE A 152 -5.00 6.17 32.48
CA PHE A 152 -6.05 6.24 31.48
C PHE A 152 -6.89 7.52 31.62
N PRO A 153 -7.35 8.13 30.51
CA PRO A 153 -7.23 7.68 29.13
C PRO A 153 -5.88 8.04 28.48
N ARG A 154 -5.22 7.06 27.84
CA ARG A 154 -3.96 7.27 27.11
C ARG A 154 -4.26 7.80 25.71
N LYS A 155 -3.53 8.83 25.29
CA LYS A 155 -3.71 9.47 23.97
C LYS A 155 -2.54 9.17 23.05
N PHE A 156 -2.76 8.34 22.03
CA PHE A 156 -1.75 8.07 21.01
C PHE A 156 -1.57 9.29 20.10
N PRO A 157 -0.35 9.57 19.63
CA PRO A 157 -0.07 10.72 18.78
C PRO A 157 -0.65 10.60 17.36
N PHE A 158 -1.03 9.39 16.93
CA PHE A 158 -1.56 9.10 15.61
C PHE A 158 -3.08 8.84 15.61
N SER A 159 -3.72 9.01 14.45
CA SER A 159 -5.14 8.70 14.24
C SER A 159 -5.37 7.23 13.89
N GLU A 160 -6.64 6.81 13.82
CA GLU A 160 -7.05 5.44 13.47
C GLU A 160 -6.59 5.01 12.06
N LEU A 161 -6.23 5.98 11.22
CA LEU A 161 -5.60 5.75 9.93
C LEU A 161 -4.34 4.88 10.02
N VAL A 162 -3.45 5.12 10.99
CA VAL A 162 -2.17 4.40 11.07
C VAL A 162 -2.35 2.89 11.28
N PRO A 163 -3.04 2.41 12.34
CA PRO A 163 -3.25 0.98 12.54
C PRO A 163 -4.07 0.35 11.41
N ARG A 164 -5.07 1.06 10.87
CA ARG A 164 -5.88 0.56 9.75
C ARG A 164 -5.04 0.37 8.48
N VAL A 165 -4.26 1.38 8.08
CA VAL A 165 -3.38 1.31 6.90
C VAL A 165 -2.34 0.21 7.09
N TYR A 166 -1.72 0.11 8.27
CA TYR A 166 -0.76 -0.95 8.56
C TYR A 166 -1.37 -2.35 8.43
N ASN A 167 -2.58 -2.57 8.97
CA ASN A 167 -3.26 -3.85 8.83
C ASN A 167 -3.60 -4.17 7.36
N GLN A 168 -4.06 -3.19 6.59
CA GLN A 168 -4.32 -3.39 5.17
C GLN A 168 -3.07 -3.71 4.36
N ILE A 169 -1.91 -3.17 4.73
CA ILE A 169 -0.63 -3.56 4.10
C ILE A 169 -0.29 -5.02 4.44
N LYS A 170 -0.52 -5.47 5.68
CA LYS A 170 -0.32 -6.88 6.07
C LYS A 170 -1.25 -7.82 5.32
N GLU A 171 -2.53 -7.48 5.20
CA GLU A 171 -3.50 -8.25 4.40
C GLU A 171 -3.10 -8.31 2.91
N PHE A 172 -2.57 -7.23 2.34
CA PHE A 172 -2.01 -7.26 0.99
C PHE A 172 -0.80 -8.20 0.88
N ILE A 173 0.12 -8.17 1.84
CA ILE A 173 1.28 -9.07 1.87
C ILE A 173 0.81 -10.54 1.91
N TYR A 174 -0.18 -10.87 2.75
CA TYR A 174 -0.78 -12.20 2.77
C TYR A 174 -1.45 -12.58 1.45
N ALA A 175 -2.15 -11.65 0.81
CA ALA A 175 -2.77 -11.90 -0.49
C ALA A 175 -1.74 -12.15 -1.60
N CYS A 176 -0.57 -11.52 -1.54
CA CYS A 176 0.56 -11.80 -2.42
C CYS A 176 1.18 -13.17 -2.11
N LEU A 177 1.37 -13.51 -0.84
CA LEU A 177 1.88 -14.81 -0.41
C LEU A 177 0.98 -15.96 -0.88
N LYS A 178 -0.33 -15.84 -0.67
CA LYS A 178 -1.32 -16.84 -1.09
C LYS A 178 -1.28 -17.11 -2.60
N PHE A 179 -0.93 -16.11 -3.41
CA PHE A 179 -0.75 -16.31 -4.85
C PHE A 179 0.54 -17.08 -5.17
N SER A 180 1.62 -16.82 -4.43
CA SER A 180 2.91 -17.49 -4.63
C SER A 180 2.97 -18.95 -4.18
N GLU A 181 2.01 -19.40 -3.36
CA GLU A 181 1.86 -20.82 -3.02
C GLU A 181 1.72 -21.66 -4.31
N ASP A 182 2.28 -22.87 -4.34
CA ASP A 182 2.17 -23.83 -5.45
C ASP A 182 2.70 -23.38 -6.83
N LEU A 183 3.45 -22.28 -6.92
CA LEU A 183 4.12 -21.85 -8.15
C LEU A 183 5.52 -22.48 -8.34
N HIS A 184 5.92 -23.41 -7.47
CA HIS A 184 7.27 -24.01 -7.43
C HIS A 184 8.42 -22.98 -7.36
N LEU A 185 8.14 -21.78 -6.84
CA LEU A 185 9.11 -20.71 -6.65
C LEU A 185 9.98 -21.00 -5.42
N SER A 186 11.25 -20.61 -5.49
CA SER A 186 12.12 -20.59 -4.32
C SER A 186 11.66 -19.56 -3.29
N SER A 187 11.95 -19.78 -2.01
CA SER A 187 11.63 -18.82 -0.95
C SER A 187 12.22 -17.42 -1.21
N THR A 188 13.37 -17.36 -1.87
CA THR A 188 14.01 -16.10 -2.30
C THR A 188 13.23 -15.38 -3.39
N GLU A 189 12.69 -16.08 -4.38
CA GLU A 189 11.86 -15.47 -5.43
C GLU A 189 10.54 -14.96 -4.87
N VAL A 190 9.93 -15.70 -3.93
CA VAL A 190 8.72 -15.28 -3.23
C VAL A 190 8.98 -14.01 -2.41
N ASP A 191 10.08 -13.94 -1.66
CA ASP A 191 10.48 -12.76 -0.88
C ASP A 191 10.65 -11.52 -1.77
N ASP A 192 11.42 -11.64 -2.85
CA ASP A 192 11.64 -10.54 -3.80
C ASP A 192 10.34 -10.09 -4.47
N MET A 193 9.46 -11.03 -4.81
CA MET A 193 8.15 -10.73 -5.41
C MET A 193 7.25 -9.96 -4.44
N ILE A 194 7.15 -10.40 -3.19
CA ILE A 194 6.35 -9.74 -2.14
C ILE A 194 6.90 -8.33 -1.89
N ARG A 195 8.21 -8.17 -1.78
CA ARG A 195 8.86 -6.86 -1.56
C ARG A 195 8.61 -5.90 -2.71
N LYS A 196 8.79 -6.34 -3.96
CA LYS A 196 8.49 -5.53 -5.16
C LYS A 196 7.02 -5.12 -5.20
N SER A 197 6.10 -6.04 -4.92
CA SER A 197 4.66 -5.78 -4.92
C SER A 197 4.25 -4.80 -3.81
N THR A 198 4.82 -4.96 -2.61
CA THR A 198 4.59 -4.07 -1.46
C THR A 198 5.14 -2.68 -1.73
N ASN A 199 6.32 -2.59 -2.35
CA ASN A 199 6.89 -1.32 -2.77
C ASN A 199 6.00 -0.59 -3.77
N LEU A 200 5.41 -1.31 -4.74
CA LEU A 200 4.46 -0.72 -5.69
C LEU A 200 3.17 -0.25 -5.00
N LEU A 201 2.67 -1.00 -4.02
CA LEU A 201 1.54 -0.57 -3.18
C LEU A 201 1.85 0.75 -2.45
N LEU A 202 2.99 0.84 -1.78
CA LEU A 202 3.40 2.03 -1.04
C LEU A 202 3.61 3.22 -1.98
N THR A 203 4.54 3.10 -2.93
CA THR A 203 4.99 4.20 -3.81
C THR A 203 3.92 4.70 -4.77
N ARG A 204 3.11 3.82 -5.35
CA ARG A 204 2.12 4.19 -6.38
C ARG A 204 0.75 4.42 -5.78
N THR A 205 0.28 3.47 -4.97
CA THR A 205 -1.13 3.45 -4.53
C THR A 205 -1.33 4.32 -3.30
N LEU A 206 -0.56 4.06 -2.25
CA LEU A 206 -0.69 4.78 -0.98
C LEU A 206 -0.26 6.24 -1.14
N SER A 207 0.86 6.51 -1.83
CA SER A 207 1.29 7.88 -2.17
C SER A 207 0.22 8.67 -2.91
N SER A 208 -0.38 8.08 -3.96
CA SER A 208 -1.47 8.74 -4.70
C SER A 208 -2.68 9.00 -3.81
N CYS A 209 -3.01 8.09 -2.90
CA CYS A 209 -4.11 8.29 -1.95
C CYS A 209 -3.82 9.47 -1.00
N PHE A 210 -2.61 9.58 -0.46
CA PHE A 210 -2.22 10.72 0.37
C PHE A 210 -2.20 12.04 -0.40
N GLN A 211 -1.64 12.07 -1.62
CA GLN A 211 -1.66 13.26 -2.47
C GLN A 211 -3.08 13.71 -2.78
N ASN A 212 -3.97 12.77 -3.08
CA ASN A 212 -5.39 13.07 -3.31
C ASN A 212 -6.09 13.54 -2.05
N ALA A 213 -5.74 13.00 -0.88
CA ALA A 213 -6.24 13.51 0.39
C ALA A 213 -5.77 14.96 0.59
N ILE A 214 -4.46 15.22 0.62
CA ILE A 214 -3.87 16.54 0.87
C ILE A 214 -4.43 17.62 -0.07
N ARG A 215 -4.65 17.32 -1.36
CA ARG A 215 -5.19 18.27 -2.35
C ARG A 215 -6.70 18.54 -2.22
N LYS A 216 -7.42 17.92 -1.28
CA LYS A 216 -8.83 18.22 -1.06
C LYS A 216 -8.99 19.65 -0.50
N LYS A 217 -9.79 20.47 -1.20
CA LYS A 217 -10.02 21.89 -0.88
C LYS A 217 -10.53 22.20 0.54
N ASN A 218 -11.01 21.21 1.29
CA ASN A 218 -11.64 21.41 2.60
C ASN A 218 -10.81 20.86 3.77
N ILE A 219 -9.54 20.49 3.56
CA ILE A 219 -8.73 19.98 4.67
C ILE A 219 -8.28 21.14 5.56
N GLY A 220 -8.52 21.00 6.86
CA GLY A 220 -8.06 21.93 7.88
C GLY A 220 -6.56 21.80 8.17
N LEU A 221 -5.93 22.88 8.63
CA LEU A 221 -4.51 22.88 9.02
C LEU A 221 -4.18 21.79 10.06
N THR A 222 -5.08 21.56 11.03
CA THR A 222 -4.95 20.52 12.05
C THR A 222 -4.94 19.10 11.46
N GLU A 223 -5.73 18.87 10.40
CA GLU A 223 -5.80 17.57 9.73
C GLU A 223 -4.53 17.32 8.90
N LEU A 224 -3.99 18.35 8.22
CA LEU A 224 -2.70 18.26 7.53
C LEU A 224 -1.56 17.91 8.51
N VAL A 225 -1.54 18.54 9.69
CA VAL A 225 -0.56 18.21 10.75
C VAL A 225 -0.72 16.76 11.19
N GLN A 226 -1.95 16.29 11.39
CA GLN A 226 -2.19 14.90 11.77
C GLN A 226 -1.74 13.93 10.67
N ILE A 227 -1.94 14.27 9.39
CA ILE A 227 -1.42 13.48 8.26
C ILE A 227 0.11 13.38 8.33
N ILE A 228 0.83 14.47 8.64
CA ILE A 228 2.29 14.44 8.81
C ILE A 228 2.72 13.54 9.97
N ILE A 229 2.01 13.60 11.10
CA ILE A 229 2.29 12.72 12.24
C ILE A 229 2.04 11.26 11.84
N ASN A 230 0.90 10.98 11.20
CA ASN A 230 0.52 9.64 10.74
C ASN A 230 1.54 9.06 9.74
N THR A 231 1.97 9.83 8.75
CA THR A 231 2.98 9.39 7.77
C THR A 231 4.33 9.12 8.44
N THR A 232 4.70 9.89 9.47
CA THR A 232 5.92 9.66 10.27
C THR A 232 5.85 8.34 11.06
N HIS A 233 4.68 8.00 11.62
CA HIS A 233 4.50 6.72 12.30
C HIS A 233 4.44 5.54 11.33
N LEU A 234 3.81 5.71 10.16
CA LEU A 234 3.81 4.69 9.10
C LEU A 234 5.22 4.46 8.53
N GLU A 235 6.02 5.52 8.38
CA GLU A 235 7.44 5.44 7.99
C GLU A 235 8.23 4.56 8.96
N ARG A 236 8.09 4.78 10.27
CA ARG A 236 8.74 3.94 11.29
C ARG A 236 8.26 2.50 11.24
N SER A 237 6.98 2.28 10.93
CA SER A 237 6.38 0.95 10.87
C SER A 237 6.88 0.07 9.71
N CYS A 238 7.51 0.68 8.70
CA CYS A 238 8.06 -0.05 7.56
C CYS A 238 9.11 -1.08 7.96
N ARG A 239 9.87 -0.84 9.04
CA ARG A 239 10.84 -1.82 9.58
C ARG A 239 10.14 -3.10 10.06
N PHE A 240 9.02 -2.95 10.75
CA PHE A 240 8.23 -4.10 11.20
C PHE A 240 7.58 -4.84 10.03
N LEU A 241 7.24 -4.13 8.94
CA LEU A 241 6.77 -4.78 7.71
C LEU A 241 7.89 -5.57 7.02
N GLU A 242 9.12 -5.05 7.01
CA GLU A 242 10.29 -5.78 6.48
C GLU A 242 10.54 -7.06 7.29
N GLU A 243 10.56 -6.97 8.62
CA GLU A 243 10.70 -8.12 9.52
C GLU A 243 9.56 -9.13 9.35
N PHE A 244 8.33 -8.63 9.16
CA PHE A 244 7.17 -9.47 8.93
C PHE A 244 7.27 -10.26 7.62
N ILE A 245 7.72 -9.62 6.52
CA ILE A 245 7.96 -10.31 5.25
C ILE A 245 9.04 -11.38 5.44
N THR A 246 10.17 -11.04 6.04
CA THR A 246 11.28 -11.97 6.35
C THR A 246 10.82 -13.16 7.18
N ASN A 247 9.99 -12.94 8.20
CA ASN A 247 9.48 -14.00 9.07
C ASN A 247 8.52 -14.95 8.34
N ILE A 248 7.72 -14.42 7.41
CA ILE A 248 6.79 -15.22 6.61
C ILE A 248 7.53 -16.04 5.54
N THR A 249 8.55 -15.45 4.91
CA THR A 249 9.28 -16.10 3.82
C THR A 249 10.40 -17.01 4.33
N ASN A 250 10.76 -16.94 5.62
CA ASN A 250 11.88 -17.65 6.26
C ASN A 250 13.24 -17.42 5.57
N VAL A 251 13.38 -16.33 4.82
CA VAL A 251 14.64 -15.96 4.16
C VAL A 251 15.47 -15.11 5.11
N LEU A 252 16.71 -15.52 5.43
CA LEU A 252 17.57 -14.72 6.29
C LEU A 252 17.95 -13.38 5.62
N PRO A 253 17.96 -12.26 6.36
CA PRO A 253 18.32 -10.95 5.83
C PRO A 253 19.81 -10.83 5.39
N GLU A 254 20.65 -11.83 5.68
CA GLU A 254 22.09 -11.84 5.32
C GLU A 254 22.39 -12.27 3.87
N THR A 255 21.39 -12.74 3.10
CA THR A 255 21.56 -12.96 1.65
C THR A 255 21.53 -11.62 0.89
N VAL A 256 22.69 -10.97 0.81
CA VAL A 256 23.26 -9.83 0.02
C VAL A 256 22.39 -8.96 -0.93
N HIS A 257 21.15 -9.28 -1.30
CA HIS A 257 20.33 -8.50 -2.25
C HIS A 257 18.86 -8.28 -1.87
N THR A 258 18.48 -8.40 -0.60
CA THR A 258 17.08 -8.17 -0.20
C THR A 258 16.64 -6.73 -0.47
N THR A 259 15.65 -6.56 -1.33
CA THR A 259 15.10 -5.24 -1.69
C THR A 259 14.43 -4.59 -0.47
N LYS A 260 15.01 -3.51 0.07
CA LYS A 260 14.38 -2.76 1.18
C LYS A 260 13.04 -2.15 0.75
N LEU A 261 12.16 -1.93 1.71
CA LEU A 261 10.91 -1.23 1.45
C LEU A 261 11.19 0.26 1.21
N TYR A 262 10.72 0.80 0.09
CA TYR A 262 10.78 2.22 -0.26
C TYR A 262 9.74 3.07 0.49
N GLY A 263 9.20 2.55 1.60
CA GLY A 263 8.25 3.27 2.45
C GLY A 263 8.83 4.60 2.92
N THR A 264 10.10 4.63 3.32
CA THR A 264 10.78 5.84 3.81
C THR A 264 10.75 6.99 2.80
N ALA A 265 11.05 6.71 1.52
CA ALA A 265 11.00 7.74 0.47
C ALA A 265 9.55 8.18 0.21
N THR A 266 8.64 7.22 0.09
CA THR A 266 7.21 7.47 -0.17
C THR A 266 6.57 8.36 0.89
N PHE A 267 6.78 8.05 2.16
CA PHE A 267 6.20 8.81 3.27
C PHE A 267 6.88 10.17 3.45
N LYS A 268 8.17 10.29 3.11
CA LYS A 268 8.88 11.57 3.08
C LYS A 268 8.33 12.50 2.00
N ASP A 269 8.05 11.99 0.80
CA ASP A 269 7.44 12.79 -0.29
C ASP A 269 6.01 13.23 0.09
N GLY A 270 5.21 12.32 0.66
CA GLY A 270 3.88 12.65 1.16
C GLY A 270 3.90 13.69 2.28
N ARG A 271 4.89 13.61 3.18
CA ARG A 271 5.11 14.61 4.23
C ARG A 271 5.47 15.98 3.64
N HIS A 272 6.38 16.03 2.68
CA HIS A 272 6.77 17.29 2.04
C HIS A 272 5.59 17.96 1.32
N ALA A 273 4.76 17.17 0.62
CA ALA A 273 3.54 17.69 -0.01
C ALA A 273 2.53 18.24 1.02
N ALA A 274 2.40 17.61 2.18
CA ALA A 274 1.54 18.11 3.26
C ALA A 274 2.12 19.39 3.88
N GLU A 275 3.44 19.49 4.05
CA GLU A 275 4.12 20.70 4.54
C GLU A 275 3.90 21.88 3.59
N GLU A 276 4.09 21.70 2.28
CA GLU A 276 3.87 22.73 1.26
C GLU A 276 2.43 23.27 1.29
N GLU A 277 1.44 22.37 1.43
CA GLU A 277 0.04 22.75 1.53
C GLU A 277 -0.25 23.51 2.84
N ILE A 278 0.38 23.13 3.96
CA ILE A 278 0.29 23.89 5.22
C ILE A 278 0.81 25.32 5.02
N TYR A 279 1.99 25.48 4.40
CA TYR A 279 2.55 26.80 4.13
C TYR A 279 1.63 27.64 3.25
N THR A 280 1.08 27.04 2.19
CA THR A 280 0.18 27.72 1.26
C THR A 280 -1.13 28.15 1.93
N ASN A 281 -1.75 27.27 2.72
CA ASN A 281 -2.99 27.55 3.42
C ASN A 281 -2.79 28.60 4.52
N LEU A 282 -1.67 28.53 5.25
CA LEU A 282 -1.32 29.50 6.28
C LEU A 282 -1.10 30.89 5.66
N ASN A 283 -0.36 30.99 4.56
CA ASN A 283 -0.16 32.26 3.85
C ASN A 283 -1.48 32.82 3.31
N GLN A 284 -2.35 31.99 2.72
CA GLN A 284 -3.67 32.42 2.27
C GLN A 284 -4.53 32.95 3.42
N LYS A 285 -4.49 32.29 4.60
CA LYS A 285 -5.18 32.78 5.82
C LYS A 285 -4.62 34.11 6.28
N ILE A 286 -3.29 34.27 6.31
CA ILE A 286 -2.65 35.56 6.66
C ILE A 286 -3.10 36.65 5.67
N ASP A 287 -3.06 36.39 4.38
CA ASP A 287 -3.47 37.34 3.34
C ASP A 287 -4.94 37.76 3.50
N GLN A 288 -5.84 36.83 3.86
CA GLN A 288 -7.24 37.13 4.15
C GLN A 288 -7.39 38.08 5.35
N PHE A 289 -6.59 37.89 6.41
CA PHE A 289 -6.58 38.83 7.54
C PHE A 289 -6.01 40.20 7.13
N LEU A 290 -4.94 40.22 6.33
CA LEU A 290 -4.32 41.46 5.85
C LEU A 290 -5.25 42.25 4.90
N GLN A 291 -6.12 41.58 4.14
CA GLN A 291 -7.12 42.24 3.30
C GLN A 291 -8.18 43.02 4.10
N LEU A 292 -8.34 42.74 5.40
CA LEU A 292 -9.20 43.50 6.30
C LEU A 292 -8.56 44.81 6.78
N ALA A 293 -7.31 45.07 6.38
CA ALA A 293 -6.61 46.30 6.71
C ALA A 293 -7.27 47.50 6.01
N ASP A 294 -7.93 48.34 6.80
CA ASP A 294 -8.43 49.65 6.37
C ASP A 294 -7.67 50.75 7.11
N TYR A 295 -6.58 51.21 6.50
CA TYR A 295 -5.72 52.24 7.07
C TYR A 295 -6.03 53.60 6.45
N ASP A 296 -6.48 54.54 7.27
CA ASP A 296 -6.48 55.95 6.91
C ASP A 296 -5.08 56.54 7.12
N TRP A 297 -4.27 56.49 6.06
CA TRP A 297 -2.90 57.01 6.04
C TRP A 297 -2.81 58.54 6.23
N MET A 298 -3.94 59.25 6.24
CA MET A 298 -4.01 60.70 6.41
C MET A 298 -4.45 61.13 7.82
N ALA A 299 -4.63 60.18 8.75
CA ALA A 299 -5.03 60.47 10.12
C ALA A 299 -3.96 61.33 10.85
N ALA A 300 -4.41 62.38 11.54
CA ALA A 300 -3.53 63.32 12.25
C ALA A 300 -2.90 62.75 13.53
N GLU A 301 -3.51 61.71 14.11
CA GLU A 301 -3.01 61.01 15.29
C GLU A 301 -3.04 59.49 15.06
N ALA A 302 -2.04 58.79 15.57
CA ALA A 302 -2.01 57.33 15.53
C ALA A 302 -3.12 56.76 16.43
N PRO A 303 -3.87 55.74 15.97
CA PRO A 303 -4.88 55.11 16.80
C PRO A 303 -4.25 54.50 18.07
N PRO A 304 -4.88 54.63 19.24
CA PRO A 304 -4.32 54.21 20.53
C PRO A 304 -4.35 52.68 20.75
N LYS A 305 -4.97 51.91 19.84
CA LYS A 305 -5.09 50.46 19.90
C LYS A 305 -4.57 49.83 18.61
N ALA A 306 -3.98 48.65 18.75
CA ALA A 306 -3.65 47.79 17.61
C ALA A 306 -4.94 47.45 16.85
N SER A 307 -4.85 47.35 15.52
CA SER A 307 -5.95 46.98 14.65
C SER A 307 -6.55 45.63 15.06
N ASP A 308 -7.88 45.53 15.17
CA ASP A 308 -8.55 44.33 15.66
C ASP A 308 -8.19 43.07 14.83
N TYR A 309 -8.05 43.24 13.50
CA TYR A 309 -7.64 42.16 12.61
C TYR A 309 -6.23 41.60 12.93
N LEU A 310 -5.30 42.43 13.44
CA LEU A 310 -3.96 41.98 13.84
C LEU A 310 -4.00 41.21 15.16
N VAL A 311 -4.88 41.61 16.09
CA VAL A 311 -5.08 40.88 17.34
C VAL A 311 -5.65 39.48 17.05
N ASP A 312 -6.63 39.40 16.17
CA ASP A 312 -7.23 38.14 15.72
C ASP A 312 -6.23 37.27 14.94
N LEU A 313 -5.40 37.88 14.08
CA LEU A 313 -4.32 37.19 13.38
C LEU A 313 -3.31 36.59 14.36
N ILE A 314 -2.87 37.34 15.37
CA ILE A 314 -1.94 36.86 16.39
C ILE A 314 -2.58 35.72 17.21
N ALA A 315 -3.85 35.83 17.55
CA ALA A 315 -4.59 34.77 18.25
C ALA A 315 -4.66 33.50 17.39
N PHE A 316 -4.97 33.63 16.09
CA PHE A 316 -4.98 32.53 15.13
C PHE A 316 -3.61 31.86 14.99
N LEU A 317 -2.54 32.64 14.80
CA LEU A 317 -1.18 32.12 14.68
C LEU A 317 -0.75 31.42 15.97
N ARG A 318 -1.02 32.00 17.14
CA ARG A 318 -0.73 31.34 18.43
C ARG A 318 -1.45 30.01 18.58
N SER A 319 -2.74 29.96 18.21
CA SER A 319 -3.52 28.72 18.25
C SER A 319 -2.98 27.68 17.26
N THR A 320 -2.59 28.10 16.05
CA THR A 320 -2.07 27.20 15.00
C THR A 320 -0.67 26.68 15.35
N PHE A 321 0.23 27.57 15.81
CA PHE A 321 1.57 27.18 16.26
C PHE A 321 1.57 26.33 17.53
N ALA A 322 0.55 26.44 18.38
CA ALA A 322 0.36 25.53 19.51
C ALA A 322 0.05 24.10 19.06
N VAL A 323 -0.58 23.90 17.89
CA VAL A 323 -0.79 22.56 17.30
C VAL A 323 0.50 22.03 16.69
N PHE A 324 1.33 22.90 16.09
CA PHE A 324 2.62 22.53 15.51
C PHE A 324 3.69 22.14 16.53
N THR A 325 3.54 22.41 17.83
CA THR A 325 4.53 22.01 18.86
C THR A 325 4.68 20.49 18.99
N HIS A 326 3.71 19.71 18.49
CA HIS A 326 3.75 18.25 18.46
C HIS A 326 4.49 17.68 17.23
N LEU A 327 4.95 18.53 16.29
CA LEU A 327 5.77 18.10 15.15
C LEU A 327 7.24 17.93 15.56
N PRO A 328 7.99 17.00 14.93
CA PRO A 328 9.43 16.87 15.12
C PRO A 328 10.14 18.21 14.89
N VAL A 329 11.06 18.55 15.80
CA VAL A 329 11.69 19.87 15.97
C VAL A 329 12.27 20.45 14.67
N SER A 330 12.58 19.64 13.64
CA SER A 330 13.06 20.16 12.36
C SER A 330 12.06 21.05 11.62
N LEU A 331 10.76 20.85 11.84
CA LEU A 331 9.68 21.55 11.12
C LEU A 331 9.25 22.83 11.85
N ALA A 332 9.33 22.81 13.18
CA ALA A 332 9.01 23.98 13.99
C ALA A 332 10.00 25.13 13.78
N TRP A 333 11.27 24.86 13.43
CA TRP A 333 12.24 25.91 13.13
C TRP A 333 12.12 26.45 11.70
N GLU A 334 11.83 25.63 10.68
CA GLU A 334 11.65 26.13 9.30
C GLU A 334 10.39 26.99 9.17
N ALA A 335 9.28 26.59 9.79
CA ALA A 335 8.06 27.38 9.80
C ALA A 335 8.17 28.66 10.64
N ARG A 336 9.01 28.66 11.69
CA ARG A 336 9.29 29.86 12.49
C ARG A 336 10.38 30.76 11.89
N ALA A 337 11.30 30.21 11.09
CA ALA A 337 12.43 30.93 10.49
C ALA A 337 12.12 31.53 9.12
N GLY A 338 10.86 31.45 8.65
CA GLY A 338 10.36 32.22 7.51
C GLY A 338 10.48 33.74 7.69
N GLU A 339 10.70 34.22 8.92
CA GLU A 339 11.13 35.59 9.21
C GLU A 339 12.66 35.66 9.34
N GLY A 340 13.33 35.95 8.23
CA GLY A 340 14.66 36.59 8.20
C GLY A 340 15.85 35.71 8.56
N ARG A 341 16.56 35.19 7.55
CA ARG A 341 18.00 34.97 7.67
C ARG A 341 18.69 36.34 7.56
N PRO A 342 19.45 36.82 8.56
CA PRO A 342 20.61 37.64 8.26
C PRO A 342 21.73 36.69 7.79
N ASP A 343 22.23 36.94 6.59
CA ASP A 343 23.51 36.38 6.14
C ASP A 343 24.59 36.74 7.16
N LEU A 344 25.03 35.75 7.93
CA LEU A 344 26.30 35.80 8.65
C LEU A 344 27.27 34.84 7.97
N ARG A 345 27.71 35.25 6.78
CA ARG A 345 29.06 34.97 6.29
C ARG A 345 29.83 36.28 6.20
N ALA A 346 30.52 36.63 7.29
CA ALA A 346 31.70 37.48 7.29
C ALA A 346 32.40 37.34 8.64
N GLY A 347 33.65 36.89 8.64
CA GLY A 347 34.50 36.70 9.82
C GLY A 347 35.38 35.48 9.67
#